data_AF-A0A5A9DAC5-F1
#
_entry.id   AF-A0A5A9DAC5-F1
#
_cell.length_a   1.000
_cell.length_b   1.000
_cell.length_c   1.000
_cell.angle_alpha   90.00
_cell.angle_beta   90.00
_cell.angle_gamma   90.00
#
_symmetry.space_group_name_H-M   'P 1'
#
loop_
_entity.id
_entity.type
_entity.pdbx_description
1 polymer ?
#
loop_
_entity_poly.entity_id
_entity_poly.type
_entity_poly.pdbx_seq_one_letter_code
_entity_poly.pdbx_strand_id
1 'polypeptide(L)' 'MADKSPLERLQSANKENQRMVMVSVGTLKAARSEIMAHVSVNGKGVMTDIVLNQINAVIGKD' A
#
# COMPACT_ATOMS: atom_id res chain seq x y z
N MET A 1 20.82 -8.88 26.24
CA MET A 1 20.31 -7.85 25.31
C MET A 1 19.01 -7.35 25.92
N ALA A 2 18.90 -6.07 26.27
CA ALA A 2 17.67 -5.56 26.88
C ALA A 2 16.54 -5.58 25.85
N ASP A 3 15.38 -6.10 26.22
CA ASP A 3 14.21 -6.11 25.34
C ASP A 3 13.80 -4.67 25.02
N LYS A 4 13.61 -4.39 23.72
CA LYS A 4 13.16 -3.07 23.24
C LYS A 4 11.82 -2.72 23.88
N SER A 5 11.68 -1.48 24.34
CA SER A 5 10.40 -0.97 24.83
C SER A 5 9.32 -1.05 23.73
N PRO A 6 8.02 -1.09 24.09
CA PRO A 6 6.94 -1.09 23.10
C PRO A 6 7.02 0.07 22.09
N LEU A 7 7.48 1.24 22.54
CA LEU A 7 7.60 2.42 21.70
C LEU A 7 8.76 2.29 20.69
N GLU A 8 9.91 1.77 21.11
CA GLU A 8 11.04 1.50 20.22
C GLU A 8 10.73 0.41 19.19
N ARG A 9 9.89 -0.58 19.56
CA ARG A 9 9.38 -1.58 18.62
C ARG A 9 8.49 -0.96 17.55
N LEU A 10 7.57 -0.06 17.94
CA LEU A 10 6.71 0.66 17.00
C LEU A 10 7.52 1.58 16.08
N GLN A 11 8.51 2.29 16.61
CA GLN A 11 9.40 3.14 15.80
C GLN A 11 10.21 2.31 14.79
N SER A 12 10.72 1.15 15.22
CA SER A 12 11.45 0.23 14.33
C SER A 12 10.54 -0.28 13.20
N ALA A 13 9.33 -0.72 13.52
CA ALA A 13 8.37 -1.21 12.54
C ALA A 13 7.92 -0.12 11.56
N ASN A 14 7.67 1.11 12.04
CA ASN A 14 7.35 2.24 11.18
C ASN A 14 8.50 2.57 10.22
N LYS A 15 9.74 2.52 10.70
CA LYS A 15 10.92 2.77 9.86
C LYS A 15 11.09 1.69 8.79
N GLU A 16 10.81 0.44 9.11
CA GLU A 16 10.83 -0.66 8.15
C GLU A 16 9.70 -0.53 7.11
N ASN A 17 8.49 -0.13 7.55
CA ASN A 17 7.35 0.13 6.67
C ASN A 17 7.55 1.34 5.74
N GLN A 18 8.51 2.23 6.05
CA GLN A 18 8.91 3.35 5.19
C GLN A 18 9.94 2.96 4.11
N ARG A 19 10.32 1.68 4.02
CA ARG A 19 11.32 1.23 3.05
C ARG A 19 10.80 1.41 1.62
N MET A 20 11.57 2.13 0.83
CA MET A 20 11.32 2.27 -0.61
C MET A 20 11.59 0.94 -1.32
N VAL A 21 10.63 0.47 -2.11
CA VAL A 21 10.74 -0.69 -2.99
C VAL A 21 10.42 -0.28 -4.41
N MET A 22 11.21 -0.77 -5.38
CA MET A 22 10.92 -0.56 -6.80
C MET A 22 10.03 -1.69 -7.32
N VAL A 23 8.96 -1.33 -8.00
CA VAL A 23 8.04 -2.27 -8.66
C VAL A 23 7.78 -1.81 -10.09
N SER A 24 7.45 -2.74 -10.98
CA SER A 24 7.13 -2.41 -12.36
C SER A 24 5.75 -1.74 -12.46
N VAL A 25 5.57 -0.83 -13.43
CA VAL A 25 4.26 -0.21 -13.72
C VAL A 25 3.21 -1.28 -14.07
N GLY A 26 3.62 -2.35 -14.76
CA GLY A 26 2.72 -3.47 -15.08
C GLY A 26 2.17 -4.16 -13.83
N THR A 27 3.01 -4.35 -12.81
CA THR A 27 2.58 -4.90 -11.51
C THR A 27 1.57 -3.99 -10.82
N LEU A 28 1.77 -2.67 -10.85
CA LEU A 28 0.83 -1.70 -10.29
C LEU A 28 -0.52 -1.68 -11.04
N LYS A 29 -0.49 -1.77 -12.38
CA LYS A 29 -1.71 -1.88 -13.20
C LYS A 29 -2.49 -3.17 -12.88
N ALA A 30 -1.80 -4.29 -12.73
CA ALA A 30 -2.42 -5.56 -12.33
C ALA A 30 -3.04 -5.47 -10.93
N ALA A 31 -2.32 -4.91 -9.95
CA ALA A 31 -2.84 -4.71 -8.60
C ALA A 31 -4.08 -3.81 -8.59
N ARG A 32 -4.09 -2.71 -9.35
CA ARG A 32 -5.28 -1.86 -9.52
C ARG A 32 -6.47 -2.68 -10.05
N SER A 33 -6.24 -3.50 -11.08
CA SER A 33 -7.29 -4.31 -11.70
C SER A 33 -7.92 -5.29 -10.70
N GLU A 34 -7.09 -5.97 -9.92
CA GLU A 34 -7.55 -6.92 -8.88
C GLU A 34 -8.37 -6.21 -7.79
N ILE A 35 -7.88 -5.07 -7.29
CA ILE A 35 -8.60 -4.28 -6.29
C ILE A 35 -9.96 -3.83 -6.83
N MET A 36 -10.01 -3.37 -8.09
CA MET A 36 -11.26 -2.93 -8.72
C MET A 36 -12.25 -4.09 -8.92
N ALA A 37 -11.77 -5.30 -9.22
CA ALA A 37 -12.61 -6.48 -9.31
C ALA A 37 -13.29 -6.78 -7.96
N HIS A 38 -12.54 -6.73 -6.85
CA HIS A 38 -13.11 -6.91 -5.53
C HIS A 38 -14.05 -5.77 -5.11
N VAL A 39 -13.70 -4.52 -5.44
CA VAL A 39 -14.56 -3.34 -5.17
C VAL A 39 -15.91 -3.46 -5.87
N SER A 40 -15.94 -4.02 -7.09
CA SER A 40 -17.19 -4.17 -7.85
C SER A 40 -18.22 -5.07 -7.15
N VAL A 41 -17.75 -6.01 -6.32
CA VAL A 41 -18.59 -6.96 -5.58
C VAL A 41 -18.86 -6.48 -4.15
N ASN A 42 -17.85 -5.92 -3.48
CA ASN A 42 -17.90 -5.64 -2.04
C ASN A 42 -18.14 -4.16 -1.70
N GLY A 43 -18.19 -3.29 -2.71
CA GLY A 43 -18.12 -1.85 -2.50
C GLY A 43 -16.70 -1.38 -2.11
N LYS A 44 -16.56 -0.07 -1.90
CA LYS A 44 -15.27 0.58 -1.68
C LYS A 44 -15.20 1.21 -0.30
N GLY A 45 -14.19 0.83 0.49
CA GLY A 45 -13.89 1.46 1.78
C GLY A 45 -12.86 2.59 1.67
N VAL A 46 -12.75 3.38 2.73
CA VAL A 46 -11.82 4.53 2.81
C VAL A 46 -10.36 4.10 2.56
N MET A 47 -9.94 2.96 3.13
CA MET A 47 -8.57 2.46 2.96
C MET A 47 -8.30 1.99 1.52
N THR A 48 -9.31 1.41 0.88
CA THR A 48 -9.24 1.05 -0.53
C THR A 48 -9.07 2.28 -1.41
N ASP A 49 -9.77 3.38 -1.09
CA ASP A 49 -9.62 4.66 -1.79
C ASP A 49 -8.22 5.24 -1.67
N ILE A 50 -7.64 5.22 -0.46
CA ILE A 50 -6.28 5.71 -0.23
C ILE A 50 -5.27 4.94 -1.09
N VAL A 51 -5.36 3.60 -1.10
CA VAL A 51 -4.47 2.74 -1.88
C VAL A 51 -4.65 2.97 -3.38
N LEU A 52 -5.89 3.00 -3.87
CA LEU A 52 -6.17 3.23 -5.29
C LEU A 52 -5.68 4.59 -5.77
N ASN A 53 -5.83 5.64 -4.95
CA ASN A 53 -5.34 6.98 -5.28
C ASN A 53 -3.82 7.02 -5.40
N GLN A 54 -3.09 6.37 -4.49
CA GLN A 54 -1.63 6.28 -4.57
C GLN A 54 -1.18 5.49 -5.81
N ILE A 55 -1.82 4.34 -6.08
CA ILE A 55 -1.51 3.54 -7.28
C ILE A 55 -1.76 4.37 -8.55
N ASN A 56 -2.91 5.05 -8.63
CA ASN A 56 -3.29 5.88 -9.78
C ASN A 56 -2.34 7.06 -10.00
N ALA A 57 -1.80 7.67 -8.94
CA ALA A 57 -0.83 8.75 -9.05
C ALA A 57 0.50 8.29 -9.69
N VAL A 58 0.88 7.03 -9.50
CA VAL A 58 2.16 6.48 -10.00
C VAL A 58 2.04 5.92 -11.42
N ILE A 59 0.95 5.22 -11.75
CA ILE A 59 0.75 4.64 -13.08
C ILE A 59 0.41 5.68 -14.17
N GLY A 60 0.01 6.90 -13.79
CA GLY A 60 -0.46 7.94 -14.70
C GLY A 60 -1.91 7.70 -15.17
N LYS A 61 -2.58 8.77 -15.62
CA LYS A 61 -3.78 8.63 -16.45
C LYS A 61 -3.29 8.19 -17.83
N ASP A 62 -3.73 7.02 -18.28
CA ASP A 62 -3.57 6.62 -19.69
C ASP A 62 -4.13 7.72 -20.62
#